data_AF-A0A966CHC2-F1
#
_entry.id   AF-A0A966CHC2-F1
#
_cell.length_a   1.000
_cell.length_b   1.000
_cell.length_c   1.000
_cell.angle_alpha   90.00
_cell.angle_beta   90.00
_cell.angle_gamma   90.00
#
_symmetry.space_group_name_H-M   'P 1'
#
loop_
_entity.id
_entity.type
_entity.pdbx_description
1 polymer ?
#
loop_
_entity_poly.entity_id
_entity_poly.type
_entity_poly.pdbx_seq_one_letter_code
_entity_poly.pdbx_strand_id
1 'polypeptide(L)'
;MSCTLIGTPKQDGYRMPAEFEPHAGCWMLWPERPDNWRLGAKPAQRAFGAVTTAIAQFEPVTIGVSRGQFLNARRRLPPVIRVVEMSYNDAWMRDCGPTFVVNVAKIGQPDAVRGVDWKFNAWGGLYFPWDQDALAARKVLEIERVDRYPADLILEGGSIHVDGQGTLLTTEECLLNPNRNPAMSRSGIAQKLMEYTGVEQIIWLKRGVFGDETGGHVDNLCCFIRPGVVALTWTDDRTDPQYEISAEAYERLSL
;
A
#
# COMPACT_ATOMS: atom_id res chain seq x y z
N MET A 1 -11.08 9.19 18.79
CA MET A 1 -10.65 7.78 18.85
C MET A 1 -11.29 7.11 17.68
N SER A 2 -10.54 6.32 16.93
CA SER A 2 -11.10 5.54 15.83
C SER A 2 -12.01 4.44 16.39
N CYS A 3 -13.21 4.29 15.85
CA CYS A 3 -14.05 3.14 16.16
C CYS A 3 -13.62 1.94 15.30
N THR A 4 -13.62 0.75 15.90
CA THR A 4 -13.53 -0.50 15.12
C THR A 4 -14.93 -0.86 14.64
N LEU A 5 -15.12 -0.94 13.33
CA LEU A 5 -16.41 -1.18 12.71
C LEU A 5 -16.68 -2.67 12.50
N ILE A 6 -17.97 -3.02 12.43
CA ILE A 6 -18.46 -4.33 12.03
C ILE A 6 -19.07 -4.18 10.64
N GLY A 7 -18.76 -5.11 9.73
CA GLY A 7 -19.19 -5.05 8.33
C GLY A 7 -18.04 -4.68 7.39
N THR A 8 -18.37 -4.26 6.17
CA THR A 8 -17.36 -3.96 5.13
C THR A 8 -17.58 -2.58 4.51
N PRO A 9 -16.51 -1.95 3.98
CA PRO A 9 -16.61 -0.70 3.22
C PRO A 9 -17.74 -0.69 2.18
N LYS A 10 -17.87 -1.76 1.38
CA LYS A 10 -18.90 -1.85 0.33
C LYS A 10 -20.33 -1.81 0.89
N GLN A 11 -20.58 -2.45 2.04
CA GLN A 11 -21.90 -2.43 2.70
C GLN A 11 -22.29 -1.02 3.18
N ASP A 12 -21.29 -0.24 3.59
CA ASP A 12 -21.48 1.13 4.08
C ASP A 12 -21.38 2.20 2.98
N GLY A 13 -21.22 1.79 1.71
CA GLY A 13 -21.12 2.68 0.56
C GLY A 13 -19.77 3.40 0.41
N TYR A 14 -18.68 2.79 0.91
CA TYR A 14 -17.32 3.29 0.74
C TYR A 14 -16.58 2.52 -0.36
N ARG A 15 -15.66 3.22 -1.03
CA ARG A 15 -14.74 2.66 -2.03
C ARG A 15 -13.31 3.13 -1.80
N MET A 16 -12.33 2.35 -2.23
CA MET A 16 -10.95 2.82 -2.34
C MET A 16 -10.88 3.84 -3.49
N PRO A 17 -10.45 5.09 -3.26
CA PRO A 17 -10.22 6.04 -4.34
C PRO A 17 -8.99 5.65 -5.16
N ALA A 18 -8.94 6.09 -6.42
CA ALA A 18 -7.74 5.97 -7.22
C ALA A 18 -6.62 6.86 -6.64
N GLU A 19 -5.36 6.46 -6.83
CA GLU A 19 -4.21 7.22 -6.34
C GLU A 19 -4.02 8.58 -7.05
N PHE A 20 -4.70 8.81 -8.17
CA PHE A 20 -4.73 10.11 -8.86
C PHE A 20 -5.92 10.99 -8.43
N GLU A 21 -6.80 10.52 -7.52
CA GLU A 21 -7.83 11.38 -6.92
C GLU A 21 -7.20 12.32 -5.86
N PRO A 22 -7.85 13.45 -5.52
CA PRO A 22 -7.26 14.41 -4.57
C PRO A 22 -6.95 13.81 -3.19
N HIS A 23 -5.75 14.09 -2.69
CA HIS A 23 -5.28 13.63 -1.39
C HIS A 23 -5.32 14.75 -0.34
N ALA A 24 -5.52 14.36 0.93
CA ALA A 24 -5.30 15.23 2.07
C ALA A 24 -3.82 15.26 2.52
N GLY A 25 -3.05 14.22 2.16
CA GLY A 25 -1.63 14.11 2.45
C GLY A 25 -1.08 12.69 2.32
N CYS A 26 0.24 12.56 2.46
CA CYS A 26 0.98 11.31 2.33
C CYS A 26 1.56 10.84 3.67
N TRP A 27 1.53 9.52 3.89
CA TRP A 27 2.19 8.86 5.01
C TRP A 27 3.43 8.09 4.57
N MET A 28 4.51 8.22 5.34
CA MET A 28 5.75 7.45 5.15
C MET A 28 6.29 6.94 6.49
N LEU A 29 7.23 5.99 6.43
CA LEU A 29 8.01 5.51 7.59
C LEU A 29 9.49 5.84 7.39
N TRP A 30 10.25 5.93 8.48
CA TRP A 30 11.67 6.28 8.43
C TRP A 30 12.59 5.04 8.48
N PRO A 31 13.52 4.82 7.52
CA PRO A 31 14.33 3.61 7.49
C PRO A 31 15.41 3.62 8.57
N GLU A 32 15.59 2.48 9.25
CA GLU A 32 16.62 2.36 10.31
C GLU A 32 17.21 0.97 10.56
N ARG A 33 16.48 -0.14 10.30
CA ARG A 33 16.97 -1.49 10.65
C ARG A 33 18.26 -1.83 9.87
N PRO A 34 19.36 -2.20 10.54
CA PRO A 34 20.67 -2.31 9.90
C PRO A 34 20.89 -3.63 9.12
N ASP A 35 20.04 -4.62 9.36
CA ASP A 35 20.02 -5.93 8.70
C ASP A 35 19.39 -5.86 7.30
N ASN A 36 18.52 -4.88 7.03
CA ASN A 36 18.06 -4.55 5.67
C ASN A 36 18.84 -3.37 5.09
N TRP A 37 18.99 -2.28 5.85
CA TRP A 37 19.55 -1.04 5.34
C TRP A 37 21.05 -0.87 5.64
N ARG A 38 21.88 -1.02 4.61
CA ARG A 38 23.34 -0.87 4.71
C ARG A 38 23.80 0.40 5.43
N LEU A 39 24.95 0.31 6.08
CA LEU A 39 25.61 1.44 6.76
C LEU A 39 24.69 2.12 7.80
N GLY A 40 23.94 1.32 8.57
CA GLY A 40 23.01 1.79 9.58
C GLY A 40 21.93 2.71 9.02
N ALA A 41 21.38 2.35 7.85
CA ALA A 41 20.39 3.08 7.09
C ALA A 41 20.73 4.52 6.66
N LYS A 42 21.94 5.03 6.90
CA LYS A 42 22.24 6.45 6.61
C LYS A 42 22.04 6.84 5.14
N PRO A 43 22.39 6.01 4.13
CA PRO A 43 22.04 6.28 2.74
C PRO A 43 20.53 6.30 2.49
N ALA A 44 19.79 5.31 3.01
CA ALA A 44 18.34 5.21 2.87
C ALA A 44 17.63 6.42 3.50
N GLN A 45 18.06 6.84 4.69
CA GLN A 45 17.55 8.03 5.37
C GLN A 45 17.74 9.32 4.55
N ARG A 46 18.82 9.42 3.74
CA ARG A 46 18.99 10.56 2.83
C ARG A 46 18.03 10.48 1.65
N ALA A 47 17.88 9.29 1.05
CA ALA A 47 16.96 9.07 -0.05
C ALA A 47 15.49 9.32 0.35
N PHE A 48 15.05 8.74 1.48
CA PHE A 48 13.72 8.98 2.04
C PHE A 48 13.53 10.47 2.36
N GLY A 49 14.53 11.13 2.95
CA GLY A 49 14.46 12.57 3.19
C GLY A 49 14.25 13.39 1.91
N ALA A 50 14.87 13.00 0.80
CA ALA A 50 14.67 13.63 -0.50
C ALA A 50 13.26 13.36 -1.07
N VAL A 51 12.78 12.12 -1.01
CA VAL A 51 11.42 11.76 -1.46
C VAL A 51 10.36 12.50 -0.65
N THR A 52 10.43 12.45 0.68
CA THR A 52 9.49 13.16 1.57
C THR A 52 9.51 14.68 1.31
N THR A 53 10.68 15.27 1.05
CA THR A 53 10.80 16.69 0.72
C THR A 53 10.23 17.03 -0.66
N ALA A 54 10.34 16.12 -1.63
CA ALA A 54 9.74 16.29 -2.95
C ALA A 54 8.20 16.26 -2.88
N ILE A 55 7.63 15.27 -2.19
CA ILE A 55 6.17 15.14 -2.01
C ILE A 55 5.61 16.37 -1.26
N ALA A 56 6.35 16.88 -0.26
CA ALA A 56 5.94 18.04 0.53
C ALA A 56 5.76 19.35 -0.27
N GLN A 57 6.17 19.39 -1.54
CA GLN A 57 5.90 20.51 -2.45
C GLN A 57 4.48 20.48 -3.02
N PHE A 58 3.81 19.32 -2.98
CA PHE A 58 2.50 19.09 -3.59
C PHE A 58 1.40 18.85 -2.54
N GLU A 59 1.73 18.17 -1.44
CA GLU A 59 0.76 17.83 -0.39
C GLU A 59 1.41 17.72 1.00
N PRO A 60 0.63 17.83 2.09
CA PRO A 60 1.15 17.60 3.44
C PRO A 60 1.72 16.18 3.59
N VAL A 61 2.90 16.07 4.22
CA VAL A 61 3.54 14.76 4.47
C VAL A 61 3.69 14.52 5.95
N THR A 62 3.35 13.29 6.36
CA THR A 62 3.60 12.78 7.71
C THR A 62 4.54 11.60 7.66
N ILE A 63 5.56 11.63 8.51
CA ILE A 63 6.49 10.51 8.65
C ILE A 63 6.46 9.92 10.06
N GLY A 64 6.21 8.62 10.13
CA GLY A 64 6.37 7.82 11.34
C GLY A 64 7.84 7.49 11.56
N VAL A 65 8.31 7.72 12.79
CA VAL A 65 9.72 7.54 13.16
C VAL A 65 9.81 6.85 14.51
N SER A 66 10.75 5.91 14.69
CA SER A 66 10.97 5.34 16.02
C SER A 66 11.45 6.39 17.03
N ARG A 67 11.27 6.09 18.32
CA ARG A 67 11.82 6.87 19.43
C ARG A 67 13.31 7.18 19.25
N GLY A 68 14.09 6.19 18.81
CA GLY A 68 15.54 6.31 18.65
C GLY A 68 15.96 7.23 17.50
N GLN A 69 15.14 7.33 16.44
CA GLN A 69 15.43 8.16 15.28
C GLN A 69 14.71 9.52 15.28
N PHE A 70 13.74 9.76 16.18
CA PHE A 70 12.88 10.95 16.16
C PHE A 70 13.66 12.27 16.02
N LEU A 71 14.63 12.51 16.91
CA LEU A 71 15.43 13.75 16.88
C LEU A 71 16.32 13.84 15.62
N ASN A 72 16.81 12.70 15.12
CA ASN A 72 17.61 12.66 13.89
C ASN A 72 16.75 13.01 12.66
N ALA A 73 15.58 12.37 12.52
CA ALA A 73 14.65 12.66 11.42
C ALA A 73 14.18 14.12 11.47
N ARG A 74 13.79 14.61 12.66
CA ARG A 74 13.32 15.99 12.81
C ARG A 74 14.36 17.04 12.42
N ARG A 75 15.65 16.80 12.71
CA ARG A 75 16.76 17.68 12.30
C ARG A 75 17.06 17.63 10.80
N ARG A 76 16.78 16.51 10.14
CA ARG A 76 17.07 16.29 8.71
C ARG A 76 15.94 16.76 7.80
N LEU A 77 14.70 16.66 8.26
CA LEU A 77 13.52 16.94 7.45
C LEU A 77 13.06 18.40 7.59
N PRO A 78 12.67 19.06 6.48
CA PRO A 78 12.04 20.38 6.49
C PRO A 78 10.91 20.52 7.52
N PRO A 79 10.75 21.69 8.17
CA PRO A 79 9.73 21.89 9.21
C PRO A 79 8.28 21.64 8.75
N VAL A 80 7.99 21.79 7.45
CA VAL A 80 6.66 21.55 6.86
C VAL A 80 6.21 20.08 6.96
N ILE A 81 7.16 19.13 7.06
CA ILE A 81 6.85 17.71 7.21
C ILE A 81 6.48 17.44 8.67
N ARG A 82 5.32 16.83 8.91
CA ARG A 82 4.90 16.38 10.25
C ARG A 82 5.69 15.12 10.63
N VAL A 83 6.39 15.15 11.76
CA VAL A 83 7.15 13.99 12.28
C VAL A 83 6.41 13.45 13.50
N VAL A 84 6.07 12.17 13.47
CA VAL A 84 5.32 11.49 14.54
C VAL A 84 6.14 10.32 15.07
N GLU A 85 6.28 10.22 16.39
CA GLU A 85 6.88 9.04 17.00
C GLU A 85 5.90 7.85 16.85
N MET A 86 6.36 6.79 16.19
CA MET A 86 5.58 5.59 15.95
C MET A 86 6.52 4.39 15.84
N SER A 87 6.21 3.30 16.56
CA SER A 87 6.96 2.05 16.40
C SER A 87 6.49 1.25 15.18
N TYR A 88 7.44 0.69 14.45
CA TYR A 88 7.34 -0.19 13.28
C TYR A 88 8.62 -1.05 13.24
N ASN A 89 8.63 -2.14 12.47
CA ASN A 89 9.82 -2.99 12.28
C ASN A 89 10.60 -2.63 11.01
N ASP A 90 9.94 -2.26 9.90
CA ASP A 90 10.62 -1.66 8.73
C ASP A 90 9.78 -0.59 8.02
N ALA A 91 10.39 0.16 7.10
CA ALA A 91 9.88 1.44 6.62
C ALA A 91 8.97 1.38 5.36
N TRP A 92 8.00 0.46 5.35
CA TRP A 92 7.16 0.18 4.17
C TRP A 92 5.68 0.54 4.39
N MET A 93 5.39 1.83 4.56
CA MET A 93 4.02 2.34 4.82
C MET A 93 3.01 1.95 3.75
N ARG A 94 3.45 1.77 2.49
CA ARG A 94 2.61 1.26 1.39
C ARG A 94 1.94 -0.06 1.76
N ASP A 95 2.65 -0.94 2.44
CA ASP A 95 2.23 -2.33 2.66
C ASP A 95 1.62 -2.56 4.03
N CYS A 96 2.13 -1.91 5.07
CA CYS A 96 1.64 -2.06 6.44
C CYS A 96 0.70 -0.93 6.90
N GLY A 97 0.57 0.13 6.10
CA GLY A 97 -0.33 1.26 6.36
C GLY A 97 -1.80 0.93 6.06
N PRO A 98 -2.72 1.83 6.44
CA PRO A 98 -4.12 1.62 6.15
C PRO A 98 -4.41 1.90 4.67
N THR A 99 -5.33 1.16 4.08
CA THR A 99 -5.94 1.56 2.81
C THR A 99 -7.15 2.43 3.10
N PHE A 100 -7.04 3.73 2.82
CA PHE A 100 -8.17 4.65 3.00
C PHE A 100 -9.29 4.38 1.99
N VAL A 101 -10.53 4.50 2.45
CA VAL A 101 -11.74 4.38 1.64
C VAL A 101 -12.64 5.59 1.88
N VAL A 102 -13.34 6.02 0.84
CA VAL A 102 -14.15 7.24 0.85
C VAL A 102 -15.61 6.96 0.50
N ASN A 103 -16.51 7.72 1.09
CA ASN A 103 -17.91 7.77 0.69
C ASN A 103 -18.18 9.11 0.02
N VAL A 104 -18.38 9.09 -1.31
CA VAL A 104 -18.55 10.29 -2.14
C VAL A 104 -19.79 11.10 -1.77
N ALA A 105 -20.85 10.44 -1.27
CA ALA A 105 -22.07 11.12 -0.84
C ALA A 105 -21.87 11.89 0.48
N LYS A 106 -20.75 11.67 1.17
CA LYS A 106 -20.42 12.27 2.46
C LYS A 106 -19.26 13.25 2.41
N ILE A 107 -18.73 13.59 1.22
CA ILE A 107 -17.58 14.51 1.10
C ILE A 107 -17.82 15.78 1.93
N GLY A 108 -16.83 16.14 2.76
CA GLY A 108 -16.88 17.26 3.69
C GLY A 108 -17.46 16.93 5.07
N GLN A 109 -17.98 15.72 5.29
CA GLN A 109 -18.44 15.25 6.60
C GLN A 109 -17.32 14.51 7.35
N PRO A 110 -17.36 14.46 8.70
CA PRO A 110 -16.34 13.79 9.50
C PRO A 110 -16.15 12.30 9.20
N ASP A 111 -17.20 11.63 8.72
CA ASP A 111 -17.19 10.21 8.36
C ASP A 111 -16.99 9.99 6.85
N ALA A 112 -16.64 11.01 6.07
CA ALA A 112 -16.40 10.84 4.62
C ALA A 112 -15.28 9.85 4.28
N VAL A 113 -14.35 9.66 5.22
CA VAL A 113 -13.16 8.82 5.07
C VAL A 113 -13.14 7.78 6.19
N ARG A 114 -12.80 6.55 5.82
CA ARG A 114 -12.54 5.41 6.72
C ARG A 114 -11.25 4.70 6.29
N GLY A 115 -10.75 3.78 7.10
CA GLY A 115 -9.56 3.00 6.76
C GLY A 115 -9.78 1.50 6.85
N VAL A 116 -9.20 0.76 5.91
CA VAL A 116 -9.06 -0.69 5.98
C VAL A 116 -7.70 -1.03 6.59
N ASP A 117 -7.75 -1.90 7.59
CA ASP A 117 -6.60 -2.44 8.34
C ASP A 117 -6.44 -3.91 7.95
N TRP A 118 -5.56 -4.17 6.97
CA TRP A 118 -5.24 -5.52 6.49
C TRP A 118 -4.35 -6.25 7.50
N LYS A 119 -4.40 -7.59 7.50
CA LYS A 119 -3.37 -8.35 8.20
C LYS A 119 -2.06 -8.22 7.43
N PHE A 120 -0.98 -7.94 8.15
CA PHE A 120 0.37 -7.88 7.58
C PHE A 120 1.23 -9.01 8.15
N ASN A 121 2.01 -9.68 7.28
CA ASN A 121 2.91 -10.76 7.69
C ASN A 121 4.34 -10.63 7.13
N ALA A 122 4.76 -9.42 6.75
CA ALA A 122 6.04 -9.16 6.09
C ALA A 122 6.24 -10.03 4.83
N TRP A 123 5.33 -9.89 3.87
CA TRP A 123 5.39 -10.54 2.56
C TRP A 123 5.56 -12.06 2.61
N GLY A 124 4.85 -12.71 3.52
CA GLY A 124 4.94 -14.16 3.73
C GLY A 124 6.03 -14.60 4.71
N GLY A 125 6.40 -13.73 5.65
CA GLY A 125 7.41 -14.00 6.67
C GLY A 125 8.85 -13.74 6.21
N LEU A 126 9.04 -12.92 5.17
CA LEU A 126 10.36 -12.57 4.62
C LEU A 126 11.26 -11.90 5.67
N TYR A 127 10.68 -11.06 6.52
CA TYR A 127 11.37 -10.40 7.62
C TYR A 127 10.71 -10.73 8.95
N PHE A 128 11.49 -10.78 10.02
CA PHE A 128 11.00 -10.92 11.39
C PHE A 128 11.73 -9.93 12.34
N PRO A 129 11.07 -9.45 13.40
CA PRO A 129 9.62 -9.50 13.64
C PRO A 129 8.84 -8.50 12.76
N TRP A 130 7.52 -8.66 12.66
CA TRP A 130 6.59 -7.77 11.92
C TRP A 130 5.37 -7.31 12.75
N ASP A 131 5.34 -7.66 14.03
CA ASP A 131 4.30 -7.30 14.99
C ASP A 131 4.03 -5.79 15.07
N GLN A 132 5.07 -4.96 15.05
CA GLN A 132 4.93 -3.51 15.09
C GLN A 132 4.44 -2.92 13.77
N ASP A 133 4.75 -3.54 12.64
CA ASP A 133 4.23 -3.17 11.31
C ASP A 133 2.74 -3.53 11.21
N ALA A 134 2.33 -4.68 11.74
CA ALA A 134 0.92 -5.09 11.80
C ALA A 134 0.05 -4.16 12.69
N LEU A 135 0.66 -3.21 13.41
CA LEU A 135 -0.04 -2.16 14.16
C LEU A 135 0.01 -0.79 13.46
N ALA A 136 0.74 -0.63 12.35
CA ALA A 136 0.96 0.66 11.70
C ALA A 136 -0.35 1.26 11.18
N ALA A 137 -1.16 0.50 10.43
CA ALA A 137 -2.48 0.91 9.98
C ALA A 137 -3.36 1.45 11.12
N ARG A 138 -3.47 0.69 12.22
CA ARG A 138 -4.25 1.12 13.39
C ARG A 138 -3.74 2.42 14.01
N LYS A 139 -2.43 2.58 14.16
CA LYS A 139 -1.83 3.80 14.75
C LYS A 139 -2.09 5.01 13.86
N VAL A 140 -1.92 4.88 12.55
CA VAL A 140 -2.23 5.93 11.58
C VAL A 140 -3.69 6.36 11.68
N LEU A 141 -4.63 5.40 11.70
CA LEU A 141 -6.06 5.69 11.78
C LEU A 141 -6.46 6.36 13.11
N GLU A 142 -5.83 6.00 14.23
CA GLU A 142 -6.04 6.70 15.50
C GLU A 142 -5.52 8.15 15.49
N ILE A 143 -4.35 8.38 14.89
CA ILE A 143 -3.77 9.73 14.77
C ILE A 143 -4.67 10.62 13.92
N GLU A 144 -5.19 10.08 12.81
CA GLU A 144 -6.09 10.78 11.90
C GLU A 144 -7.55 10.84 12.39
N ARG A 145 -7.88 10.10 13.47
CA ARG A 145 -9.25 9.98 14.02
C ARG A 145 -10.25 9.44 12.99
N VAL A 146 -9.82 8.45 12.21
CA VAL A 146 -10.58 7.82 11.13
C VAL A 146 -11.01 6.42 11.55
N ASP A 147 -12.29 6.07 11.38
CA ASP A 147 -12.81 4.74 11.76
C ASP A 147 -12.21 3.60 10.92
N ARG A 148 -12.11 2.42 11.52
CA ARG A 148 -11.34 1.28 11.01
C ARG A 148 -12.20 0.06 10.70
N TYR A 149 -12.04 -0.49 9.51
CA TYR A 149 -12.47 -1.83 9.15
C TYR A 149 -11.30 -2.83 9.30
N PRO A 150 -11.33 -3.76 10.26
CA PRO A 150 -10.35 -4.82 10.34
C PRO A 150 -10.64 -5.87 9.26
N ALA A 151 -9.72 -6.09 8.33
CA ALA A 151 -9.87 -7.08 7.27
C ALA A 151 -9.32 -8.45 7.70
N ASP A 152 -10.09 -9.51 7.44
CA ASP A 152 -9.64 -10.89 7.64
C ASP A 152 -8.96 -11.44 6.38
N LEU A 153 -7.94 -10.73 5.91
CA LEU A 153 -7.15 -11.04 4.72
C LEU A 153 -5.72 -10.56 4.94
N ILE A 154 -4.74 -11.41 4.67
CA ILE A 154 -3.34 -10.97 4.56
C ILE A 154 -3.19 -10.27 3.22
N LEU A 155 -2.90 -8.98 3.24
CA LEU A 155 -2.76 -8.16 2.04
C LEU A 155 -1.85 -6.97 2.32
N GLU A 156 -0.98 -6.69 1.36
CA GLU A 156 -0.13 -5.52 1.33
C GLU A 156 -0.66 -4.49 0.32
N GLY A 157 -0.67 -3.20 0.65
CA GLY A 157 -1.22 -2.18 -0.24
C GLY A 157 -0.54 -2.10 -1.61
N GLY A 158 0.76 -2.42 -1.74
CA GLY A 158 1.46 -2.48 -3.04
C GLY A 158 1.05 -3.64 -3.93
N SER A 159 0.35 -4.65 -3.38
CA SER A 159 -0.12 -5.80 -4.16
C SER A 159 -1.37 -5.50 -5.00
N ILE A 160 -2.02 -4.35 -4.79
CA ILE A 160 -3.25 -3.95 -5.48
C ILE A 160 -3.18 -2.51 -6.01
N HIS A 161 -3.88 -2.23 -7.10
CA HIS A 161 -4.08 -0.87 -7.61
C HIS A 161 -5.52 -0.69 -8.10
N VAL A 162 -6.16 0.44 -7.81
CA VAL A 162 -7.55 0.71 -8.25
C VAL A 162 -7.63 1.91 -9.18
N ASP A 163 -8.66 1.94 -10.04
CA ASP A 163 -8.95 3.03 -10.96
C ASP A 163 -9.96 4.06 -10.41
N GLY A 164 -10.52 3.80 -9.23
CA GLY A 164 -11.57 4.61 -8.60
C GLY A 164 -12.96 4.47 -9.22
N GLN A 165 -13.12 3.66 -10.28
CA GLN A 165 -14.35 3.43 -11.04
C GLN A 165 -14.82 1.97 -11.01
N GLY A 166 -14.32 1.19 -10.04
CA GLY A 166 -14.78 -0.17 -9.79
C GLY A 166 -13.88 -1.25 -10.37
N THR A 167 -12.67 -0.91 -10.83
CA THR A 167 -11.67 -1.87 -11.30
C THR A 167 -10.47 -1.91 -10.36
N LEU A 168 -10.03 -3.14 -10.05
CA LEU A 168 -8.79 -3.42 -9.34
C LEU A 168 -7.84 -4.21 -10.22
N LEU A 169 -6.55 -3.91 -10.14
CA LEU A 169 -5.45 -4.64 -10.74
C LEU A 169 -4.62 -5.32 -9.64
N THR A 170 -4.23 -6.56 -9.87
CA THR A 170 -3.38 -7.37 -8.96
C THR A 170 -2.63 -8.43 -9.74
N THR A 171 -1.67 -9.12 -9.11
CA THR A 171 -1.03 -10.33 -9.65
C THR A 171 -1.54 -11.60 -8.99
N GLU A 172 -1.54 -12.71 -9.74
CA GLU A 172 -1.81 -14.06 -9.23
C GLU A 172 -0.64 -14.56 -8.39
N GLU A 173 0.61 -14.31 -8.85
CA GLU A 173 1.84 -14.69 -8.17
C GLU A 173 1.90 -14.23 -6.71
N CYS A 174 1.40 -13.02 -6.41
CA CYS A 174 1.37 -12.48 -5.06
C CYS A 174 0.17 -13.02 -4.26
N LEU A 175 -1.05 -12.70 -4.69
CA LEU A 175 -2.22 -12.94 -3.84
C LEU A 175 -2.62 -14.42 -3.72
N LEU A 176 -2.24 -15.26 -4.69
CA LEU A 176 -2.46 -16.71 -4.63
C LEU A 176 -1.26 -17.47 -4.05
N ASN A 177 -0.22 -16.75 -3.60
CA ASN A 177 0.92 -17.38 -2.95
C ASN A 177 0.47 -18.10 -1.65
N PRO A 178 0.87 -19.37 -1.42
CA PRO A 178 0.55 -20.08 -0.19
C PRO A 178 1.04 -19.41 1.10
N ASN A 179 2.02 -18.50 1.02
CA ASN A 179 2.50 -17.75 2.18
C ASN A 179 1.63 -16.53 2.55
N ARG A 180 0.60 -16.22 1.75
CA ARG A 180 -0.43 -15.23 2.07
C ARG A 180 -1.64 -15.92 2.68
N ASN A 181 -2.61 -16.32 1.85
CA ASN A 181 -3.91 -16.81 2.31
C ASN A 181 -4.16 -18.25 1.85
N PRO A 182 -3.39 -19.26 2.33
CA PRO A 182 -3.40 -20.63 1.78
C PRO A 182 -4.74 -21.36 1.92
N ALA A 183 -5.58 -20.92 2.87
CA ALA A 183 -6.90 -21.50 3.10
C ALA A 183 -8.00 -20.89 2.20
N MET A 184 -7.69 -19.84 1.43
CA MET A 184 -8.66 -19.12 0.61
C MET A 184 -8.51 -19.50 -0.86
N SER A 185 -9.63 -19.73 -1.54
CA SER A 185 -9.66 -19.82 -3.00
C SER A 185 -9.46 -18.46 -3.65
N ARG A 186 -9.07 -18.45 -4.92
CA ARG A 186 -9.05 -17.23 -5.76
C ARG A 186 -10.38 -16.46 -5.69
N SER A 187 -11.52 -17.16 -5.75
CA SER A 187 -12.84 -16.54 -5.66
C SER A 187 -13.12 -15.94 -4.29
N GLY A 188 -12.66 -16.57 -3.20
CA GLY A 188 -12.75 -16.04 -1.85
C GLY A 188 -11.91 -14.78 -1.66
N ILE A 189 -10.69 -14.76 -2.20
CA ILE A 189 -9.83 -13.57 -2.19
C ILE A 189 -10.48 -12.44 -3.01
N ALA A 190 -10.97 -12.74 -4.21
CA ALA A 190 -11.67 -11.77 -5.06
C ALA A 190 -12.88 -11.15 -4.35
N GLN A 191 -13.68 -11.97 -3.65
CA GLN A 191 -14.81 -11.48 -2.87
C GLN A 191 -14.37 -10.51 -1.77
N LYS A 192 -13.31 -10.85 -1.02
CA LYS A 192 -12.77 -9.94 0.01
C LYS A 192 -12.26 -8.63 -0.58
N LEU A 193 -11.53 -8.68 -1.69
CA LEU A 193 -11.08 -7.48 -2.38
C LEU A 193 -12.27 -6.57 -2.74
N MET A 194 -13.32 -7.13 -3.35
CA MET A 194 -14.54 -6.37 -3.70
C MET A 194 -15.25 -5.79 -2.47
N GLU A 195 -15.39 -6.57 -1.39
CA GLU A 195 -16.02 -6.14 -0.14
C GLU A 195 -15.29 -4.97 0.53
N TYR A 196 -13.95 -4.97 0.50
CA TYR A 196 -13.13 -4.00 1.23
C TYR A 196 -12.64 -2.82 0.39
N THR A 197 -12.58 -2.94 -0.93
CA THR A 197 -12.18 -1.83 -1.82
C THR A 197 -13.34 -1.20 -2.56
N GLY A 198 -14.53 -1.81 -2.53
CA GLY A 198 -15.72 -1.31 -3.22
C GLY A 198 -15.71 -1.55 -4.73
N VAL A 199 -14.72 -2.27 -5.26
CA VAL A 199 -14.64 -2.61 -6.69
C VAL A 199 -15.66 -3.69 -7.09
N GLU A 200 -15.84 -3.84 -8.40
CA GLU A 200 -16.73 -4.81 -9.04
C GLU A 200 -15.99 -5.75 -9.99
N GLN A 201 -14.85 -5.31 -10.52
CA GLN A 201 -14.03 -6.07 -11.46
C GLN A 201 -12.58 -6.16 -10.95
N ILE A 202 -11.95 -7.31 -11.21
CA ILE A 202 -10.55 -7.55 -10.85
C ILE A 202 -9.81 -8.08 -12.07
N ILE A 203 -8.81 -7.33 -12.51
CA ILE A 203 -7.84 -7.73 -13.52
C ILE A 203 -6.70 -8.44 -12.80
N TRP A 204 -6.57 -9.73 -13.08
CA TRP A 204 -5.49 -10.57 -12.58
C TRP A 204 -4.41 -10.68 -13.65
N LEU A 205 -3.28 -10.01 -13.42
CA LEU A 205 -2.02 -10.31 -14.11
C LEU A 205 -1.42 -11.57 -13.50
N LYS A 206 -0.60 -12.31 -14.26
CA LYS A 206 -0.09 -13.59 -13.75
C LYS A 206 1.08 -13.42 -12.80
N ARG A 207 2.08 -12.64 -13.20
CA ARG A 207 3.36 -12.46 -12.49
C ARG A 207 3.60 -10.98 -12.20
N GLY A 208 4.42 -10.70 -11.19
CA GLY A 208 5.02 -9.37 -10.97
C GLY A 208 6.37 -9.26 -11.68
N VAL A 209 7.14 -8.22 -11.36
CA VAL A 209 8.47 -8.01 -11.96
C VAL A 209 9.44 -9.13 -11.58
N PHE A 210 10.35 -9.49 -12.49
CA PHE A 210 11.37 -10.49 -12.23
C PHE A 210 12.23 -10.14 -11.01
N GLY A 211 12.36 -11.08 -10.07
CA GLY A 211 13.16 -10.91 -8.86
C GLY A 211 12.48 -10.05 -7.78
N ASP A 212 11.17 -9.80 -7.89
CA ASP A 212 10.42 -9.05 -6.89
C ASP A 212 10.29 -9.85 -5.57
N GLU A 213 10.97 -9.38 -4.54
CA GLU A 213 11.00 -9.99 -3.20
C GLU A 213 9.63 -10.03 -2.51
N THR A 214 8.70 -9.20 -2.96
CA THR A 214 7.34 -9.13 -2.40
C THR A 214 6.44 -10.29 -2.84
N GLY A 215 6.92 -11.16 -3.73
CA GLY A 215 6.13 -12.21 -4.38
C GLY A 215 5.38 -11.68 -5.60
N GLY A 216 5.92 -10.66 -6.27
CA GLY A 216 5.39 -10.10 -7.50
C GLY A 216 4.27 -9.10 -7.29
N HIS A 217 4.50 -8.06 -6.47
CA HIS A 217 3.55 -6.96 -6.32
C HIS A 217 3.24 -6.28 -7.66
N VAL A 218 2.02 -5.76 -7.76
CA VAL A 218 1.55 -5.14 -9.00
C VAL A 218 2.10 -3.73 -9.18
N ASP A 219 2.39 -3.01 -8.10
CA ASP A 219 2.91 -1.63 -8.14
C ASP A 219 4.28 -1.51 -8.84
N ASN A 220 5.09 -2.56 -8.84
CA ASN A 220 6.33 -2.64 -9.60
C ASN A 220 6.11 -2.89 -11.11
N LEU A 221 4.97 -3.49 -11.47
CA LEU A 221 4.68 -3.93 -12.83
C LEU A 221 3.75 -2.98 -13.58
N CYS A 222 2.61 -2.61 -12.99
CA CYS A 222 1.54 -1.93 -13.69
C CYS A 222 0.65 -1.11 -12.74
N CYS A 223 0.28 0.09 -13.16
CA CYS A 223 -0.55 1.00 -12.37
C CYS A 223 -1.58 1.74 -13.23
N PHE A 224 -2.70 2.16 -12.65
CA PHE A 224 -3.65 3.05 -13.33
C PHE A 224 -3.13 4.49 -13.28
N ILE A 225 -3.00 5.13 -14.44
CA ILE A 225 -2.61 6.56 -14.54
C ILE A 225 -3.81 7.49 -14.73
N ARG A 226 -4.93 6.93 -15.18
CA ARG A 226 -6.28 7.52 -15.19
C ARG A 226 -7.30 6.40 -15.45
N PRO A 227 -8.61 6.63 -15.30
CA PRO A 227 -9.60 5.59 -15.58
C PRO A 227 -9.44 5.02 -16.99
N GLY A 228 -9.40 3.70 -17.09
CA GLY A 228 -9.22 2.95 -18.35
C GLY A 228 -7.83 3.03 -18.99
N VAL A 229 -6.81 3.60 -18.32
CA VAL A 229 -5.45 3.67 -18.85
C VAL A 229 -4.43 3.28 -17.78
N VAL A 230 -3.54 2.37 -18.17
CA VAL A 230 -2.47 1.88 -17.31
C VAL A 230 -1.09 2.24 -17.87
N ALA A 231 -0.11 2.34 -16.98
CA ALA A 231 1.31 2.29 -17.34
C ALA A 231 1.86 0.91 -16.96
N LEU A 232 2.67 0.33 -17.85
CA LEU A 232 3.22 -1.02 -17.71
C LEU A 232 4.75 -0.97 -17.86
N THR A 233 5.47 -1.60 -16.93
CA THR A 233 6.91 -1.84 -17.02
C THR A 233 7.20 -2.68 -18.27
N TRP A 234 8.13 -2.23 -19.11
CA TRP A 234 8.36 -2.81 -20.44
C TRP A 234 9.85 -2.89 -20.80
N THR A 235 10.19 -3.91 -21.58
CA THR A 235 11.46 -4.03 -22.28
C THR A 235 11.26 -4.72 -23.62
N ASP A 236 11.95 -4.27 -24.67
CA ASP A 236 11.99 -4.94 -25.98
C ASP A 236 13.13 -5.97 -26.07
N ASP A 237 14.03 -6.02 -25.09
CA ASP A 237 15.13 -6.97 -25.05
C ASP A 237 14.62 -8.37 -24.67
N ARG A 238 14.51 -9.25 -25.66
CA ARG A 238 14.03 -10.64 -25.48
C ARG A 238 14.94 -11.51 -24.60
N THR A 239 16.15 -11.06 -24.30
CA THR A 239 17.06 -11.78 -23.41
C THR A 239 16.92 -11.35 -21.95
N ASP A 240 16.22 -10.24 -21.70
CA ASP A 240 15.88 -9.79 -20.37
C ASP A 240 14.79 -10.70 -19.77
N PRO A 241 14.96 -11.25 -18.55
CA PRO A 241 13.94 -12.09 -17.92
C PRO A 241 12.59 -11.38 -17.70
N GLN A 242 12.55 -10.04 -17.73
CA GLN A 242 11.33 -9.25 -17.64
C GLN A 242 10.51 -9.22 -18.95
N TYR A 243 11.10 -9.57 -20.10
CA TYR A 243 10.43 -9.48 -21.41
C TYR A 243 9.13 -10.30 -21.45
N GLU A 244 9.21 -11.59 -21.08
CA GLU A 244 8.05 -12.48 -21.15
C GLU A 244 6.94 -12.09 -20.16
N ILE A 245 7.31 -11.59 -18.98
CA ILE A 245 6.38 -11.10 -17.97
C ILE A 245 5.62 -9.88 -18.50
N SER A 246 6.34 -8.92 -19.08
CA SER A 246 5.76 -7.68 -19.60
C SER A 246 4.85 -7.95 -20.80
N ALA A 247 5.27 -8.82 -21.72
CA ALA A 247 4.46 -9.23 -22.87
C ALA A 247 3.17 -9.94 -22.44
N GLU A 248 3.25 -10.87 -21.48
CA GLU A 248 2.08 -11.57 -20.93
C GLU A 248 1.10 -10.61 -20.24
N ALA A 249 1.62 -9.64 -19.47
CA ALA A 249 0.79 -8.61 -18.86
C ALA A 249 0.11 -7.72 -19.91
N TYR A 250 0.85 -7.31 -20.95
CA TYR A 250 0.31 -6.50 -22.05
C TYR A 250 -0.81 -7.22 -22.81
N GLU A 251 -0.62 -8.50 -23.15
CA GLU A 251 -1.66 -9.31 -23.78
C GLU A 251 -2.92 -9.37 -22.91
N ARG A 252 -2.77 -9.54 -21.60
CA ARG A 252 -3.88 -9.59 -20.65
C ARG A 252 -4.64 -8.26 -20.53
N LEU A 253 -3.91 -7.14 -20.59
CA LEU A 253 -4.45 -5.78 -20.48
C LEU A 253 -5.09 -5.28 -21.79
N SER A 254 -4.82 -5.95 -22.91
CA SER A 254 -5.33 -5.59 -24.23
C SER A 254 -6.63 -6.31 -24.62
N LEU A 255 -7.17 -7.16 -23.72
CA LEU A 255 -8.45 -7.89 -23.87
C LEU A 255 -9.62 -7.07 -23.33
#